data_AF-A0A7J4BAQ2-F1
#
_entry.id   AF-A0A7J4BAQ2-F1
#
_cell.length_a   1.000
_cell.length_b   1.000
_cell.length_c   1.000
_cell.angle_alpha   90.00
_cell.angle_beta   90.00
_cell.angle_gamma   90.00
#
_symmetry.space_group_name_H-M   'P 1'
#
loop_
_entity.id
_entity.type
_entity.pdbx_description
1 polymer ?
#
loop_
_entity_poly.entity_id
_entity_poly.type
_entity_poly.pdbx_seq_one_letter_code
_entity_poly.pdbx_strand_id
1 'polypeptide(L)' 'MDLLLDGSDAGGQFVRTAVALAAITGKAIKITNIRGARPEP' A
#
# COMPACT_ATOMS: atom_id res chain seq x y z
N MET A 1 -14.93 -2.99 6.42
CA MET A 1 -13.96 -4.08 6.51
C MET A 1 -12.74 -3.60 5.77
N ASP A 2 -11.70 -3.27 6.52
CA ASP A 2 -10.54 -2.56 5.98
C ASP A 2 -9.61 -3.57 5.29
N LEU A 3 -9.13 -3.24 4.09
CA LEU A 3 -8.21 -4.11 3.37
C LEU A 3 -6.78 -3.90 3.89
N LEU A 4 -6.19 -4.95 4.46
CA LEU A 4 -4.80 -4.93 4.94
C LEU A 4 -3.85 -5.36 3.82
N LEU A 5 -2.81 -4.55 3.60
CA LEU A 5 -1.83 -4.72 2.54
C LEU A 5 -0.40 -4.69 3.13
N ASP A 6 0.42 -5.67 2.78
CA ASP A 6 1.84 -5.70 3.18
C ASP A 6 2.72 -5.09 2.09
N GLY A 7 3.50 -4.08 2.46
CA GLY A 7 4.41 -3.35 1.59
C GLY A 7 5.87 -3.79 1.71
N SER A 8 6.16 -4.85 2.47
CA SER A 8 7.52 -5.30 2.82
C SER A 8 8.41 -5.45 1.59
N ASP A 9 8.03 -6.28 0.61
CA ASP A 9 8.75 -6.45 -0.66
C ASP A 9 8.33 -5.47 -1.76
N ALA A 10 7.43 -4.54 -1.44
CA ALA A 10 6.80 -3.67 -2.41
C ALA A 10 7.57 -2.37 -2.65
N GLY A 11 7.48 -1.83 -3.87
CA GLY A 11 7.96 -0.49 -4.21
C GLY A 11 6.87 0.58 -4.12
N GLY A 12 7.22 1.83 -4.40
CA GLY A 12 6.26 2.94 -4.39
C GLY A 12 5.07 2.78 -5.34
N GLN A 13 5.20 1.95 -6.38
CA GLN A 13 4.09 1.65 -7.29
C GLN A 13 2.93 0.94 -6.59
N PHE A 14 3.22 0.06 -5.63
CA PHE A 14 2.20 -0.63 -4.85
C PHE A 14 1.32 0.36 -4.08
N VAL A 15 1.96 1.31 -3.39
CA VAL A 15 1.26 2.36 -2.63
C VAL A 15 0.39 3.22 -3.53
N ARG A 16 0.93 3.68 -4.68
CA ARG A 16 0.19 4.52 -5.63
C ARG A 16 -1.07 3.83 -6.13
N THR A 17 -0.97 2.58 -6.55
CA THR A 17 -2.11 1.83 -7.07
C THR A 17 -3.14 1.54 -5.98
N ALA A 18 -2.69 1.13 -4.79
CA ALA A 18 -3.60 0.85 -3.67
C ALA A 18 -4.39 2.10 -3.26
N VAL A 19 -3.74 3.25 -3.13
CA VAL A 19 -4.39 4.53 -2.78
C VAL A 19 -5.35 4.98 -3.88
N ALA A 20 -4.96 4.87 -5.16
CA ALA A 20 -5.83 5.21 -6.27
C ALA A 20 -7.11 4.35 -6.28
N LEU A 21 -6.98 3.04 -6.08
CA LEU A 21 -8.13 2.13 -5.98
C LEU A 21 -9.00 2.41 -4.77
N ALA A 22 -8.39 2.71 -3.61
CA ALA A 22 -9.14 3.09 -2.41
C ALA A 22 -9.99 4.35 -2.64
N ALA A 23 -9.41 5.36 -3.30
CA ALA A 23 -10.11 6.60 -3.66
C ALA A 23 -11.26 6.36 -4.64
N ILE A 24 -11.05 5.54 -5.67
CA ILE A 24 -12.08 5.22 -6.68
C ILE A 24 -13.22 4.40 -6.10
N THR A 25 -12.91 3.45 -5.20
CA THR A 25 -13.90 2.49 -4.68
C THR A 25 -14.54 2.90 -3.36
N GLY A 26 -14.01 3.93 -2.70
CA GLY A 26 -14.43 4.34 -1.35
C GLY A 26 -14.11 3.31 -0.26
N LYS A 27 -13.28 2.30 -0.55
CA LYS A 27 -12.90 1.26 0.41
C LYS A 27 -11.69 1.70 1.22
N ALA A 28 -11.82 1.68 2.54
CA ALA A 28 -10.70 1.92 3.44
C ALA A 28 -9.63 0.83 3.30
N ILE A 29 -8.37 1.26 3.31
CA ILE A 29 -7.19 0.40 3.23
C ILE A 29 -6.22 0.73 4.36
N LYS A 30 -5.42 -0.25 4.78
CA LYS A 30 -4.25 -0.08 5.65
C LYS A 30 -3.05 -0.73 4.99
N ILE A 31 -1.97 0.03 4.80
CA ILE A 31 -0.71 -0.47 4.26
C ILE A 31 0.33 -0.48 5.38
N THR A 32 0.99 -1.62 5.61
CA THR A 32 2.10 -1.77 6.57
C THR A 32 3.41 -2.02 5.85
N ASN A 33 4.54 -1.82 6.55
CA ASN A 33 5.88 -2.12 6.03
C ASN A 33 6.21 -1.47 4.67
N ILE A 34 5.72 -0.26 4.41
CA ILE A 34 5.91 0.42 3.12
C ILE A 34 7.41 0.47 2.78
N ARG A 35 7.78 -0.06 1.61
CA ARG A 35 9.16 -0.12 1.12
C ARG A 35 10.13 -0.86 2.07
N GLY A 36 9.63 -1.83 2.83
CA GLY A 36 10.39 -2.50 3.89
C GLY A 36 11.73 -3.14 3.46
N ALA A 37 11.80 -3.69 2.26
CA ALA A 37 13.00 -4.31 1.69
C ALA A 37 13.88 -3.33 0.89
N ARG A 38 13.54 -2.04 0.85
CA ARG A 38 14.35 -1.04 0.15
C ARG A 38 15.54 -0.61 1.01
N PRO A 39 16.72 -0.37 0.40
CA PRO A 39 17.89 0.13 1.14
C PRO A 39 17.63 1.45 1.87
N GLU A 40 16.77 2.29 1.28
CA GLU A 40 16.25 3.51 1.89
C GLU A 40 14.71 3.41 1.87
N PRO A 41 14.06 3.12 3.01
CA PRO A 41 12.60 2.99 3.11
C PRO A 41 11.86 4.31 2.90
#